data_AF-A0A2H0QWB6-F1
#
_entry.id   AF-A0A2H0QWB6-F1
#
_cell.length_a   1.000
_cell.length_b   1.000
_cell.length_c   1.000
_cell.angle_alpha   90.00
_cell.angle_beta   90.00
_cell.angle_gamma   90.00
#
_symmetry.space_group_name_H-M   'P 1'
#
loop_
_entity.id
_entity.type
_entity.pdbx_description
1 polymer ?
#
loop_
_entity_poly.entity_id
_entity_poly.type
_entity_poly.pdbx_seq_one_letter_code
_entity_poly.pdbx_strand_id
1 'polypeptide(L)'
;MTLLTALSPQAKSLTSNFYDFCSSISLSQDKKDSISCRYKRITKQLNKDFWDTDSELSHSLYVGSYGRGTCINKVSDIDILFQMPYSVYKQYNSHLGNGQSALLQAVKNSLTRTYSTSHLRGDGQVVQINFDDNIKFEIVPVFINKDERSFTFPDSNNGGSWKITDPKSEQNAISSIDKLCNYNLKHLCRMARSWKSQQRVPISGMLIDTLAYSFIQTWKYKDKSYTYYDWMFRDFLEFLFGLSETQEYWLAPGSKKAVYKKDNFHYKAKTSYNMSLDAIEYMRKNMEYSAIQRWKEILGNNFR
;
A
#
# COMPACT_ATOMS: atom_id res chain seq x y z
N MET A 1 -18.59 26.71 -45.05
CA MET A 1 -17.14 26.47 -45.24
C MET A 1 -16.54 26.24 -43.87
N THR A 2 -16.58 24.98 -43.43
CA THR A 2 -16.26 24.55 -42.07
C THR A 2 -14.77 24.21 -42.05
N LEU A 3 -13.96 25.05 -41.41
CA LEU A 3 -12.56 24.72 -41.16
C LEU A 3 -12.50 23.79 -39.94
N LEU A 4 -12.52 22.48 -40.23
CA LEU A 4 -11.87 21.49 -39.38
C LEU A 4 -10.39 21.86 -39.30
N THR A 5 -9.97 22.47 -38.20
CA THR A 5 -8.58 22.39 -37.77
C THR A 5 -8.32 20.97 -37.30
N ALA A 6 -7.70 20.18 -38.17
CA ALA A 6 -7.14 18.88 -37.84
C ALA A 6 -6.21 19.03 -36.61
N LEU A 7 -6.50 18.26 -35.56
CA LEU A 7 -5.57 18.05 -34.44
C LEU A 7 -4.27 17.49 -35.01
N SER A 8 -3.15 18.16 -34.73
CA SER A 8 -1.85 17.68 -35.17
C SER A 8 -1.47 16.37 -34.45
N PRO A 9 -0.78 15.42 -35.10
CA PRO A 9 -0.57 14.07 -34.56
C PRO A 9 0.58 13.94 -33.53
N GLN A 10 1.03 15.00 -32.87
CA GLN A 10 2.40 15.00 -32.30
C GLN A 10 2.61 15.72 -30.95
N ALA A 11 1.67 15.54 -30.02
CA ALA A 11 1.93 15.70 -28.60
C ALA A 11 1.21 14.56 -27.85
N LYS A 12 1.96 13.73 -27.12
CA LYS A 12 1.35 13.00 -26.01
C LYS A 12 0.84 14.06 -25.04
N SER A 13 -0.47 14.26 -24.96
CA SER A 13 -1.06 15.26 -24.06
C SER A 13 -0.67 14.94 -22.61
N LEU A 14 -0.47 15.93 -21.74
CA LEU A 14 -0.13 15.74 -20.32
C LEU A 14 -1.01 14.67 -19.63
N THR A 15 -2.28 14.60 -20.04
CA THR A 15 -3.24 13.55 -19.68
C THR A 15 -2.71 12.14 -19.97
N SER A 16 -2.19 11.89 -21.19
CA SER A 16 -1.55 10.62 -21.57
C SER A 16 -0.28 10.33 -20.78
N ASN A 17 0.54 11.34 -20.45
CA ASN A 17 1.73 11.16 -19.62
C ASN A 17 1.35 10.67 -18.21
N PHE A 18 0.32 11.24 -17.58
CA PHE A 18 -0.18 10.77 -16.28
C PHE A 18 -0.82 9.38 -16.36
N TYR A 19 -1.54 9.07 -17.43
CA TYR A 19 -2.07 7.73 -17.68
C TYR A 19 -0.96 6.68 -17.79
N ASP A 20 0.04 6.94 -18.65
CA ASP A 20 1.21 6.08 -18.86
C ASP A 20 2.00 5.92 -17.56
N PHE A 21 2.19 7.01 -16.81
CA PHE A 21 2.85 6.99 -15.52
C PHE A 21 2.12 6.09 -14.52
N CYS A 22 0.80 6.27 -14.34
CA CYS A 22 0.01 5.46 -13.41
C CYS A 22 0.04 3.97 -13.79
N SER A 23 0.04 3.67 -15.09
CA SER A 23 0.19 2.31 -15.60
C SER A 23 1.57 1.74 -15.29
N SER A 24 2.64 2.52 -15.49
CA SER A 24 4.04 2.08 -15.27
C SER A 24 4.41 1.84 -13.80
N ILE A 25 3.77 2.55 -12.86
CA ILE A 25 3.99 2.37 -11.42
C ILE A 25 3.09 1.31 -10.81
N SER A 26 2.08 0.83 -11.55
CA SER A 26 1.24 -0.28 -11.13
C SER A 26 1.98 -1.61 -11.26
N LEU A 27 1.58 -2.60 -10.47
CA LEU A 27 2.19 -3.93 -10.55
C LEU A 27 1.99 -4.56 -11.93
N SER A 28 3.08 -5.08 -12.51
CA SER A 28 2.99 -5.88 -13.75
C SER A 28 2.19 -7.15 -13.53
N GLN A 29 1.65 -7.70 -14.62
CA GLN A 29 0.85 -8.92 -14.55
C GLN A 29 1.69 -10.11 -14.04
N ASP A 30 2.90 -10.30 -14.59
CA ASP A 30 3.82 -11.36 -14.16
C ASP A 30 4.13 -11.31 -12.66
N LYS A 31 4.29 -10.09 -12.12
CA LYS A 31 4.54 -9.91 -10.69
C LYS A 31 3.32 -10.27 -9.85
N LYS A 32 2.11 -9.90 -10.29
CA LYS A 32 0.85 -10.31 -9.63
C LYS A 32 0.68 -11.82 -9.66
N ASP A 33 0.97 -12.46 -10.77
CA ASP A 33 0.81 -13.91 -10.94
C ASP A 33 1.81 -14.67 -10.06
N SER A 34 3.07 -14.21 -10.01
CA SER A 34 4.09 -14.73 -9.10
C SER A 34 3.67 -14.59 -7.63
N ILE A 35 3.19 -13.41 -7.22
CA ILE A 35 2.69 -13.16 -5.86
C ILE A 35 1.48 -14.06 -5.53
N SER A 36 0.55 -14.22 -6.49
CA SER A 36 -0.64 -15.07 -6.31
C SER A 36 -0.26 -16.53 -6.16
N CYS A 37 0.65 -17.05 -6.98
CA CYS A 37 1.13 -18.43 -6.90
C CYS A 37 1.74 -18.74 -5.52
N ARG A 38 2.63 -17.85 -5.02
CA ARG A 38 3.27 -18.01 -3.70
C ARG A 38 2.26 -17.93 -2.55
N TYR A 39 1.33 -16.98 -2.62
CA TYR A 39 0.24 -16.84 -1.66
C TYR A 39 -0.61 -18.11 -1.55
N LYS A 40 -1.02 -18.68 -2.70
CA LYS A 40 -1.81 -19.92 -2.74
C LYS A 40 -1.08 -21.09 -2.10
N ARG A 41 0.23 -21.23 -2.40
CA ARG A 41 1.09 -22.27 -1.80
C ARG A 41 1.27 -22.10 -0.29
N ILE A 42 1.51 -20.87 0.18
CA ILE A 42 1.58 -20.54 1.62
C ILE A 42 0.26 -20.93 2.30
N THR A 43 -0.87 -20.46 1.74
CA THR A 43 -2.22 -20.70 2.26
C THR A 43 -2.53 -22.19 2.34
N LYS A 44 -2.25 -22.94 1.27
CA LYS A 44 -2.44 -24.39 1.22
C LYS A 44 -1.62 -25.13 2.26
N GLN A 45 -0.35 -24.79 2.44
CA GLN A 45 0.50 -25.44 3.44
C GLN A 45 -0.04 -25.22 4.86
N LEU A 46 -0.42 -23.99 5.20
CA LEU A 46 -0.97 -23.69 6.51
C LEU A 46 -2.35 -24.31 6.71
N ASN A 47 -3.20 -24.34 5.67
CA ASN A 47 -4.50 -25.01 5.74
C ASN A 47 -4.39 -26.52 5.99
N LYS A 48 -3.39 -27.18 5.40
CA LYS A 48 -3.14 -28.60 5.68
C LYS A 48 -2.79 -28.84 7.14
N ASP A 49 -1.91 -28.00 7.69
CA ASP A 49 -1.38 -28.23 9.04
C ASP A 49 -2.31 -27.74 10.16
N PHE A 50 -3.13 -26.73 9.91
CA PHE A 50 -3.98 -26.11 10.95
C PHE A 50 -5.49 -26.29 10.75
N TRP A 51 -5.95 -26.57 9.53
CA TRP A 51 -7.37 -26.72 9.22
C TRP A 51 -7.76 -28.09 8.65
N ASP A 52 -6.79 -28.97 8.36
CA ASP A 52 -7.00 -30.25 7.69
C ASP A 52 -7.74 -30.09 6.34
N THR A 53 -7.36 -29.05 5.57
CA THR A 53 -7.89 -28.80 4.23
C THR A 53 -6.77 -28.45 3.25
N ASP A 54 -7.00 -28.62 1.95
CA ASP A 54 -6.05 -28.27 0.89
C ASP A 54 -6.40 -26.97 0.15
N SER A 55 -7.30 -26.16 0.72
CA SER A 55 -7.74 -24.89 0.13
C SER A 55 -6.58 -23.92 -0.06
N GLU A 56 -6.52 -23.33 -1.25
CA GLU A 56 -5.52 -22.31 -1.63
C GLU A 56 -6.00 -20.87 -1.36
N LEU A 57 -7.27 -20.71 -0.96
CA LEU A 57 -7.93 -19.41 -0.84
C LEU A 57 -8.56 -19.15 0.54
N SER A 58 -8.90 -20.20 1.27
CA SER A 58 -9.57 -20.07 2.57
C SER A 58 -8.59 -19.62 3.65
N HIS A 59 -9.12 -18.89 4.63
CA HIS A 59 -8.43 -18.46 5.87
C HIS A 59 -7.27 -17.47 5.69
N SER A 60 -6.87 -17.13 4.47
CA SER A 60 -5.83 -16.13 4.23
C SER A 60 -6.42 -14.80 3.75
N LEU A 61 -5.73 -13.69 4.05
CA LEU A 61 -6.11 -12.34 3.61
C LEU A 61 -4.86 -11.53 3.27
N TYR A 62 -4.76 -11.01 2.05
CA TYR A 62 -3.77 -9.98 1.75
C TYR A 62 -4.05 -8.73 2.56
N VAL A 63 -3.03 -8.17 3.21
CA VAL A 63 -3.15 -6.92 3.97
C VAL A 63 -2.04 -5.94 3.59
N GLY A 64 -1.85 -4.91 4.41
CA GLY A 64 -0.89 -3.86 4.11
C GLY A 64 -1.21 -3.12 2.81
N SER A 65 -0.18 -2.58 2.17
CA SER A 65 -0.37 -1.78 0.95
C SER A 65 -0.81 -2.60 -0.26
N TYR A 66 -0.48 -3.90 -0.29
CA TYR A 66 -0.96 -4.81 -1.32
C TYR A 66 -2.47 -5.06 -1.14
N GLY A 67 -2.92 -5.43 0.06
CA GLY A 67 -4.34 -5.63 0.36
C GLY A 67 -5.21 -4.38 0.15
N ARG A 68 -4.68 -3.18 0.44
CA ARG A 68 -5.37 -1.90 0.14
C ARG A 68 -5.34 -1.52 -1.34
N GLY A 69 -4.54 -2.20 -2.17
CA GLY A 69 -4.35 -1.86 -3.58
C GLY A 69 -3.59 -0.55 -3.80
N THR A 70 -2.79 -0.10 -2.83
CA THR A 70 -2.05 1.17 -2.88
C THR A 70 -0.55 0.98 -3.14
N CYS A 71 -0.06 -0.25 -3.16
CA CYS A 71 1.34 -0.54 -3.49
C CYS A 71 1.71 -0.16 -4.94
N ILE A 72 2.99 0.11 -5.17
CA ILE A 72 3.57 0.38 -6.49
C ILE A 72 4.44 -0.80 -6.93
N ASN A 73 4.86 -0.84 -8.19
CA ASN A 73 5.64 -1.94 -8.77
C ASN A 73 6.95 -2.25 -8.02
N LYS A 74 7.50 -1.27 -7.28
CA LYS A 74 8.67 -1.43 -6.40
C LYS A 74 8.36 -2.13 -5.07
N VAL A 75 7.14 -2.61 -4.83
CA VAL A 75 6.80 -3.34 -3.59
C VAL A 75 7.71 -4.56 -3.43
N SER A 76 8.25 -4.71 -2.22
CA SER A 76 9.04 -5.85 -1.78
C SER A 76 8.27 -6.70 -0.78
N ASP A 77 7.54 -6.07 0.12
CA ASP A 77 6.91 -6.75 1.26
C ASP A 77 5.42 -6.98 1.00
N ILE A 78 5.01 -8.24 1.09
CA ILE A 78 3.63 -8.71 0.89
C ILE A 78 3.13 -9.26 2.22
N ASP A 79 2.28 -8.47 2.87
CA ASP A 79 1.68 -8.82 4.15
C ASP A 79 0.46 -9.75 3.95
N ILE A 80 0.42 -10.85 4.68
CA ILE A 80 -0.72 -11.78 4.71
C ILE A 80 -1.13 -12.04 6.16
N LEU A 81 -2.44 -12.00 6.44
CA LEU A 81 -2.99 -12.63 7.63
C LEU A 81 -3.41 -14.07 7.31
N PHE A 82 -3.09 -15.01 8.19
CA PHE A 82 -3.63 -16.37 8.15
C PHE A 82 -4.47 -16.64 9.40
N GLN A 83 -5.78 -16.82 9.21
CA GLN A 83 -6.75 -17.08 10.25
C GLN A 83 -6.62 -18.51 10.75
N MET A 84 -6.16 -18.65 11.98
CA MET A 84 -6.01 -19.91 12.70
C MET A 84 -7.33 -20.33 13.36
N PRO A 85 -7.54 -21.64 13.62
CA PRO A 85 -8.63 -22.10 14.46
C PRO A 85 -8.54 -21.55 15.89
N TYR A 86 -9.68 -21.32 16.53
CA TYR A 86 -9.71 -20.81 17.89
C TYR A 86 -9.12 -21.79 18.93
N SER A 87 -9.15 -23.10 18.66
CA SER A 87 -8.47 -24.09 19.51
C SER A 87 -6.95 -23.84 19.63
N VAL A 88 -6.32 -23.40 18.53
CA VAL A 88 -4.90 -23.03 18.48
C VAL A 88 -4.64 -21.80 19.37
N TYR A 89 -5.54 -20.81 19.37
CA TYR A 89 -5.43 -19.67 20.30
C TYR A 89 -5.41 -20.15 21.75
N LYS A 90 -6.37 -21.00 22.13
CA LYS A 90 -6.45 -21.51 23.52
C LYS A 90 -5.14 -22.20 23.94
N GLN A 91 -4.60 -23.06 23.08
CA GLN A 91 -3.34 -23.77 23.31
C GLN A 91 -2.18 -22.81 23.59
N TYR A 92 -1.95 -21.83 22.72
CA TYR A 92 -0.81 -20.92 22.85
C TYR A 92 -1.03 -19.83 23.89
N ASN A 93 -2.29 -19.45 24.17
CA ASN A 93 -2.61 -18.53 25.24
C ASN A 93 -2.42 -19.15 26.64
N SER A 94 -2.60 -20.47 26.77
CA SER A 94 -2.29 -21.22 28.02
C SER A 94 -0.83 -21.65 28.14
N HIS A 95 0.02 -21.34 27.16
CA HIS A 95 1.41 -21.78 27.13
C HIS A 95 2.20 -21.13 28.27
N LEU A 96 3.00 -21.92 29.00
CA LEU A 96 3.92 -21.37 30.00
C LEU A 96 5.03 -20.57 29.30
N GLY A 97 5.19 -19.29 29.65
CA GLY A 97 6.14 -18.39 29.00
C GLY A 97 5.58 -17.76 27.71
N ASN A 98 6.45 -17.56 26.72
CA ASN A 98 6.13 -16.79 25.52
C ASN A 98 5.40 -17.65 24.45
N GLY A 99 4.10 -17.87 24.66
CA GLY A 99 3.24 -18.62 23.75
C GLY A 99 3.14 -18.02 22.34
N GLN A 100 3.30 -16.71 22.21
CA GLN A 100 3.32 -16.00 20.93
C GLN A 100 4.54 -16.39 20.08
N SER A 101 5.73 -16.45 20.70
CA SER A 101 6.94 -16.97 20.06
C SER A 101 6.75 -18.43 19.65
N ALA A 102 6.19 -19.26 20.53
CA ALA A 102 5.92 -20.67 20.23
C ALA A 102 4.96 -20.86 19.04
N LEU A 103 3.92 -20.02 18.94
CA LEU A 103 3.00 -19.99 17.79
C LEU A 103 3.74 -19.63 16.50
N LEU A 104 4.58 -18.58 16.53
CA LEU A 104 5.37 -18.18 15.36
C LEU A 104 6.34 -19.28 14.91
N GLN A 105 6.94 -20.03 15.84
CA GLN A 105 7.76 -21.20 15.49
C GLN A 105 6.95 -22.33 14.85
N ALA A 106 5.73 -22.59 15.33
CA ALA A 106 4.87 -23.60 14.72
C ALA A 106 4.48 -23.23 13.28
N VAL A 107 4.13 -21.96 13.03
CA VAL A 107 3.86 -21.45 11.67
C VAL A 107 5.11 -21.56 10.80
N LYS A 108 6.28 -21.18 11.32
CA LYS A 108 7.56 -21.32 10.61
C LYS A 108 7.82 -22.78 10.21
N ASN A 109 7.65 -23.72 11.14
CA ASN A 109 7.87 -25.15 10.92
C ASN A 109 6.85 -25.77 9.94
N SER A 110 5.64 -25.21 9.85
CA SER A 110 4.69 -25.58 8.80
C SER A 110 5.20 -25.14 7.43
N LEU A 111 5.64 -23.88 7.31
CA LEU A 111 6.09 -23.30 6.05
C LEU A 111 7.37 -23.93 5.51
N THR A 112 8.28 -24.42 6.37
CA THR A 112 9.49 -25.14 5.92
C THR A 112 9.19 -26.40 5.11
N ARG A 113 8.01 -27.01 5.26
CA ARG A 113 7.59 -28.19 4.49
C ARG A 113 7.40 -27.89 3.00
N THR A 114 7.00 -26.66 2.68
CA THR A 114 6.86 -26.18 1.29
C THR A 114 8.07 -25.37 0.83
N TYR A 115 8.69 -24.61 1.73
CA TYR A 115 9.76 -23.65 1.44
C TYR A 115 11.03 -23.98 2.24
N SER A 116 11.54 -25.21 2.08
CA SER A 116 12.68 -25.72 2.83
C SER A 116 14.00 -24.98 2.55
N THR A 117 14.12 -24.37 1.37
CA THR A 117 15.32 -23.64 0.92
C THR A 117 15.20 -22.13 1.08
N SER A 118 14.02 -21.60 1.42
CA SER A 118 13.82 -20.16 1.59
C SER A 118 14.28 -19.68 2.96
N HIS A 119 14.83 -18.48 3.04
CA HIS A 119 15.22 -17.89 4.31
C HIS A 119 14.00 -17.51 5.15
N LEU A 120 13.70 -18.36 6.13
CA LEU A 120 12.58 -18.20 7.06
C LEU A 120 13.04 -17.58 8.38
N ARG A 121 12.49 -16.41 8.71
CA ARG A 121 12.77 -15.70 9.97
C ARG A 121 11.48 -15.45 10.73
N GLY A 122 11.46 -15.74 12.03
CA GLY A 122 10.46 -15.16 12.93
C GLY A 122 10.96 -13.79 13.36
N ASP A 123 10.14 -12.76 13.15
CA ASP A 123 10.47 -11.39 13.55
C ASP A 123 9.28 -10.79 14.29
N GLY A 124 9.40 -10.66 15.61
CA GLY A 124 8.46 -10.00 16.52
C GLY A 124 7.00 -10.48 16.42
N GLN A 125 6.32 -10.13 15.34
CA GLN A 125 4.90 -10.35 15.09
C GLN A 125 4.63 -11.25 13.87
N VAL A 126 5.64 -11.58 13.05
CA VAL A 126 5.46 -12.21 11.74
C VAL A 126 6.42 -13.38 11.50
N VAL A 127 6.04 -14.27 10.58
CA VAL A 127 6.95 -15.22 9.93
C VAL A 127 7.24 -14.72 8.52
N GLN A 128 8.50 -14.43 8.24
CA GLN A 128 8.94 -13.87 6.97
C GLN A 128 9.53 -14.96 6.05
N ILE A 129 9.15 -14.96 4.78
CA ILE A 129 9.76 -15.76 3.71
C ILE A 129 10.41 -14.83 2.69
N ASN A 130 11.72 -14.96 2.46
CA ASN A 130 12.42 -14.24 1.40
C ASN A 130 12.53 -15.09 0.13
N PHE A 131 12.20 -14.48 -1.01
CA PHE A 131 12.38 -15.07 -2.34
C PHE A 131 13.52 -14.37 -3.10
N ASP A 132 14.10 -15.07 -4.08
CA ASP A 132 15.28 -14.63 -4.83
C ASP A 132 15.02 -13.40 -5.73
N ASP A 133 13.75 -13.08 -5.99
CA ASP A 133 13.33 -11.89 -6.74
C ASP A 133 13.10 -10.65 -5.85
N ASN A 134 13.64 -10.67 -4.62
CA ASN A 134 13.51 -9.63 -3.59
C ASN A 134 12.08 -9.40 -3.07
N ILE A 135 11.14 -10.30 -3.38
CA ILE A 135 9.84 -10.31 -2.73
C ILE A 135 9.95 -11.03 -1.40
N LYS A 136 9.35 -10.43 -0.38
CA LYS A 136 9.24 -10.96 0.97
C LYS A 136 7.77 -11.11 1.29
N PHE A 137 7.41 -12.25 1.85
CA PHE A 137 6.09 -12.47 2.42
C PHE A 137 6.19 -12.38 3.92
N GLU A 138 5.38 -11.53 4.54
CA GLU A 138 5.22 -11.45 5.99
C GLU A 138 3.88 -12.09 6.36
N ILE A 139 3.94 -13.27 6.98
CA ILE A 139 2.77 -14.05 7.36
C ILE A 139 2.50 -13.81 8.85
N VAL A 140 1.31 -13.31 9.15
CA VAL A 140 0.84 -13.08 10.52
C VAL A 140 -0.24 -14.10 10.84
N PRO A 141 -0.01 -15.08 11.74
CA PRO A 141 -1.08 -15.92 12.24
C PRO A 141 -2.03 -15.08 13.09
N VAL A 142 -3.32 -15.21 12.84
CA VAL A 142 -4.34 -14.41 13.51
C VAL A 142 -5.54 -15.23 13.96
N PHE A 143 -6.29 -14.68 14.90
CA PHE A 143 -7.56 -15.23 15.36
C PHE A 143 -8.65 -14.19 15.14
N ILE A 144 -9.74 -14.59 14.49
CA ILE A 144 -10.88 -13.70 14.26
C ILE A 144 -11.54 -13.34 15.59
N ASN A 145 -11.81 -12.05 15.80
CA ASN A 145 -12.52 -11.57 16.99
C ASN A 145 -14.04 -11.67 16.78
N LYS A 146 -14.81 -11.50 17.86
CA LYS A 146 -16.28 -11.58 17.83
C LYS A 146 -16.96 -10.59 16.89
N ASP A 147 -16.27 -9.51 16.51
CA ASP A 147 -16.80 -8.53 15.55
C ASP A 147 -16.58 -8.92 14.08
N GLU A 148 -16.01 -10.10 13.81
CA GLU A 148 -15.79 -10.71 12.49
C GLU A 148 -14.97 -9.89 11.47
N ARG A 149 -14.50 -8.71 11.88
CA ARG A 149 -13.65 -7.81 11.10
C ARG A 149 -12.23 -7.73 11.67
N SER A 150 -12.09 -7.71 13.00
CA SER A 150 -10.81 -7.50 13.66
C SER A 150 -10.17 -8.83 14.03
N PHE A 151 -8.86 -8.77 14.23
CA PHE A 151 -8.03 -9.93 14.44
C PHE A 151 -7.14 -9.74 15.64
N THR A 152 -7.00 -10.79 16.44
CA THR A 152 -5.97 -10.90 17.48
C THR A 152 -4.74 -11.60 16.90
N PHE A 153 -3.54 -11.08 17.14
CA PHE A 153 -2.29 -11.60 16.58
C PHE A 153 -1.15 -11.60 17.61
N PRO A 154 -0.13 -12.47 17.46
CA PRO A 154 0.98 -12.56 18.40
C PRO A 154 1.98 -11.41 18.25
N ASP A 155 2.51 -10.93 19.36
CA ASP A 155 3.72 -10.13 19.44
C ASP A 155 4.66 -10.81 20.43
N SER A 156 5.76 -11.40 19.96
CA SER A 156 6.71 -12.16 20.77
C SER A 156 7.72 -11.28 21.53
N ASN A 157 7.69 -9.96 21.34
CA ASN A 157 8.64 -9.07 22.01
C ASN A 157 8.34 -8.94 23.50
N ASN A 158 9.38 -8.63 24.30
CA ASN A 158 9.27 -8.31 25.73
C ASN A 158 8.46 -9.35 26.55
N GLY A 159 8.68 -10.64 26.30
CA GLY A 159 8.00 -11.73 27.01
C GLY A 159 6.68 -12.19 26.38
N GLY A 160 6.19 -11.51 25.35
CA GLY A 160 5.03 -11.93 24.58
C GLY A 160 3.75 -11.18 24.98
N SER A 161 2.93 -10.82 23.99
CA SER A 161 1.59 -10.26 24.19
C SER A 161 0.71 -10.48 22.97
N TRP A 162 -0.61 -10.48 23.16
CA TRP A 162 -1.58 -10.48 22.07
C TRP A 162 -1.95 -9.04 21.70
N LYS A 163 -1.97 -8.73 20.40
CA LYS A 163 -2.33 -7.41 19.86
C LYS A 163 -3.55 -7.52 18.96
N ILE A 164 -4.19 -6.39 18.67
CA ILE A 164 -5.38 -6.31 17.81
C ILE A 164 -5.07 -5.51 16.55
N THR A 165 -5.60 -5.96 15.41
CA THR A 165 -5.55 -5.25 14.13
C THR A 165 -6.89 -5.36 13.39
N ASP A 166 -7.20 -4.40 12.53
CA ASP A 166 -8.41 -4.42 11.70
C ASP A 166 -8.13 -3.92 10.26
N PRO A 167 -7.37 -4.70 9.48
CA PRO A 167 -7.06 -4.37 8.10
C PRO A 167 -8.28 -4.50 7.18
N LYS A 168 -9.32 -5.26 7.55
CA LYS A 168 -10.55 -5.38 6.76
C LYS A 168 -11.25 -4.03 6.65
N SER A 169 -11.42 -3.32 7.77
CA SER A 169 -12.05 -1.99 7.72
C SER A 169 -11.22 -0.98 6.94
N GLU A 170 -9.89 -1.05 7.01
CA GLU A 170 -9.01 -0.19 6.22
C GLU A 170 -9.16 -0.42 4.71
N GLN A 171 -9.16 -1.69 4.28
CA GLN A 171 -9.35 -2.05 2.89
C GLN A 171 -10.73 -1.65 2.36
N ASN A 172 -11.76 -1.85 3.18
CA ASN A 172 -13.13 -1.48 2.85
C ASN A 172 -13.28 0.03 2.73
N ALA A 173 -12.75 0.81 3.67
CA ALA A 173 -12.81 2.27 3.61
C ALA A 173 -12.14 2.81 2.35
N ILE A 174 -10.89 2.38 2.08
CA ILE A 174 -10.16 2.78 0.87
C ILE A 174 -10.95 2.39 -0.38
N SER A 175 -11.41 1.14 -0.49
CA SER A 175 -12.09 0.65 -1.70
C SER A 175 -13.44 1.32 -1.95
N SER A 176 -14.19 1.65 -0.90
CA SER A 176 -15.46 2.35 -1.03
C SER A 176 -15.27 3.78 -1.54
N ILE A 177 -14.34 4.55 -0.97
CA ILE A 177 -14.07 5.92 -1.44
C ILE A 177 -13.43 5.91 -2.83
N ASP A 178 -12.53 4.96 -3.11
CA ASP A 178 -11.88 4.83 -4.41
C ASP A 178 -12.90 4.65 -5.55
N LYS A 179 -13.91 3.78 -5.37
CA LYS A 179 -15.01 3.61 -6.33
C LYS A 179 -15.80 4.90 -6.56
N LEU A 180 -16.07 5.66 -5.50
CA LEU A 180 -16.80 6.94 -5.58
C LEU A 180 -15.97 8.06 -6.26
N CYS A 181 -14.65 7.92 -6.26
CA CYS A 181 -13.73 8.91 -6.83
C CYS A 181 -13.13 8.41 -8.17
N ASN A 182 -13.86 7.62 -8.96
CA ASN A 182 -13.40 7.10 -10.24
C ASN A 182 -12.00 6.43 -10.18
N TYR A 183 -11.74 5.70 -9.09
CA TYR A 183 -10.47 5.03 -8.78
C TYR A 183 -9.26 5.96 -8.58
N ASN A 184 -9.49 7.27 -8.45
CA ASN A 184 -8.43 8.27 -8.31
C ASN A 184 -7.73 8.22 -6.95
N LEU A 185 -8.37 7.70 -5.90
CA LEU A 185 -7.74 7.57 -4.58
C LEU A 185 -6.53 6.64 -4.65
N LYS A 186 -6.70 5.42 -5.20
CA LYS A 186 -5.60 4.47 -5.31
C LYS A 186 -4.52 4.97 -6.29
N HIS A 187 -4.90 5.71 -7.33
CA HIS A 187 -3.92 6.40 -8.18
C HIS A 187 -3.10 7.42 -7.40
N LEU A 188 -3.77 8.32 -6.65
CA LEU A 188 -3.10 9.32 -5.82
C LEU A 188 -2.15 8.68 -4.80
N CYS A 189 -2.58 7.61 -4.11
CA CYS A 189 -1.71 6.87 -3.18
C CYS A 189 -0.45 6.33 -3.87
N ARG A 190 -0.59 5.75 -5.07
CA ARG A 190 0.54 5.22 -5.85
C ARG A 190 1.47 6.33 -6.33
N MET A 191 0.93 7.44 -6.85
CA MET A 191 1.70 8.62 -7.25
C MET A 191 2.48 9.20 -6.07
N ALA A 192 1.84 9.35 -4.91
CA ALA A 192 2.46 9.85 -3.69
C ALA A 192 3.55 8.91 -3.15
N ARG A 193 3.41 7.59 -3.33
CA ARG A 193 4.49 6.62 -3.02
C ARG A 193 5.68 6.75 -3.97
N SER A 194 5.43 7.03 -5.26
CA SER A 194 6.50 7.34 -6.21
C SER A 194 7.24 8.61 -5.83
N TRP A 195 6.49 9.68 -5.52
CA TRP A 195 7.02 10.94 -5.00
C TRP A 195 7.84 10.75 -3.73
N LYS A 196 7.32 10.00 -2.75
CA LYS A 196 8.06 9.65 -1.53
C LYS A 196 9.43 9.03 -1.86
N SER A 197 9.47 8.04 -2.76
CA SER A 197 10.70 7.38 -3.16
C SER A 197 11.66 8.33 -3.88
N GLN A 198 11.13 9.18 -4.77
CA GLN A 198 11.91 10.09 -5.59
C GLN A 198 12.50 11.25 -4.77
N GLN A 199 11.68 11.86 -3.92
CA GLN A 199 12.02 13.04 -3.13
C GLN A 199 12.57 12.70 -1.72
N ARG A 200 12.66 11.41 -1.40
CA ARG A 200 13.09 10.86 -0.10
C ARG A 200 12.30 11.46 1.07
N VAL A 201 10.97 11.50 0.91
CA VAL A 201 10.08 12.13 1.90
C VAL A 201 9.93 11.21 3.12
N PRO A 202 10.10 11.72 4.35
CA PRO A 202 10.05 10.91 5.56
C PRO A 202 8.60 10.64 6.03
N ILE A 203 7.75 10.17 5.13
CA ILE A 203 6.34 9.83 5.39
C ILE A 203 6.11 8.32 5.24
N SER A 204 5.35 7.70 6.15
CA SER A 204 5.04 6.26 6.04
C SER A 204 4.04 6.00 4.90
N GLY A 205 4.07 4.80 4.30
CA GLY A 205 3.10 4.45 3.26
C GLY A 205 1.65 4.45 3.79
N MET A 206 1.47 4.05 5.04
CA MET A 206 0.16 4.13 5.71
C MET A 206 -0.29 5.59 5.88
N LEU A 207 0.61 6.50 6.26
CA LEU A 207 0.26 7.91 6.41
C LEU A 207 -0.06 8.56 5.05
N ILE A 208 0.62 8.16 3.97
CA ILE A 208 0.22 8.53 2.60
C ILE A 208 -1.22 8.09 2.32
N ASP A 209 -1.54 6.80 2.54
CA ASP A 209 -2.87 6.25 2.27
C ASP A 209 -3.95 7.00 3.09
N THR A 210 -3.66 7.32 4.36
CA THR A 210 -4.56 8.08 5.26
C THR A 210 -4.78 9.53 4.82
N LEU A 211 -3.72 10.24 4.46
CA LEU A 211 -3.81 11.64 4.05
C LEU A 211 -4.45 11.79 2.67
N ALA A 212 -4.13 10.90 1.73
CA ALA A 212 -4.78 10.85 0.41
C ALA A 212 -6.28 10.55 0.55
N TYR A 213 -6.66 9.63 1.43
CA TYR A 213 -8.07 9.35 1.74
C TYR A 213 -8.80 10.60 2.28
N SER A 214 -8.18 11.34 3.21
CA SER A 214 -8.78 12.57 3.75
C SER A 214 -8.92 13.66 2.68
N PHE A 215 -7.87 13.88 1.87
CA PHE A 215 -7.86 14.88 0.80
C PHE A 215 -8.88 14.60 -0.31
N ILE A 216 -8.89 13.38 -0.86
CA ILE A 216 -9.67 13.09 -2.06
C ILE A 216 -11.18 13.25 -1.84
N GLN A 217 -11.65 13.06 -0.60
CA GLN A 217 -13.07 13.17 -0.27
C GLN A 217 -13.60 14.60 -0.44
N THR A 218 -12.75 15.61 -0.20
CA THR A 218 -13.10 17.04 -0.30
C THR A 218 -12.61 17.68 -1.60
N TRP A 219 -11.74 17.01 -2.35
CA TRP A 219 -11.19 17.56 -3.58
C TRP A 219 -12.26 17.69 -4.68
N LYS A 220 -12.34 18.88 -5.30
CA LYS A 220 -13.42 19.30 -6.21
C LYS A 220 -13.55 18.41 -7.46
N TYR A 221 -12.44 17.90 -7.98
CA TYR A 221 -12.40 17.14 -9.23
C TYR A 221 -12.15 15.65 -9.03
N LYS A 222 -12.49 15.12 -7.83
CA LYS A 222 -12.19 13.74 -7.40
C LYS A 222 -12.70 12.63 -8.31
N ASP A 223 -13.73 12.87 -9.11
CA ASP A 223 -14.33 11.91 -10.04
C ASP A 223 -13.85 12.10 -11.50
N LYS A 224 -13.01 13.12 -11.76
CA LYS A 224 -12.57 13.46 -13.12
C LYS A 224 -11.43 12.58 -13.61
N SER A 225 -11.25 12.56 -14.94
CA SER A 225 -10.23 11.75 -15.62
C SER A 225 -8.82 12.32 -15.44
N TYR A 226 -7.84 11.68 -16.07
CA TYR A 226 -6.42 12.05 -16.07
C TYR A 226 -6.12 13.52 -16.48
N THR A 227 -7.07 14.22 -17.10
CA THR A 227 -6.94 15.64 -17.44
C THR A 227 -6.73 16.54 -16.21
N TYR A 228 -7.11 16.09 -15.02
CA TYR A 228 -6.96 16.84 -13.77
C TYR A 228 -5.84 16.30 -12.86
N TYR A 229 -5.01 15.36 -13.31
CA TYR A 229 -4.04 14.70 -12.43
C TYR A 229 -2.87 15.58 -12.02
N ASP A 230 -2.47 16.52 -12.87
CA ASP A 230 -1.53 17.59 -12.54
C ASP A 230 -2.07 18.45 -11.39
N TRP A 231 -3.34 18.86 -11.47
CA TRP A 231 -4.02 19.62 -10.42
C TRP A 231 -4.24 18.78 -9.17
N MET A 232 -4.63 17.50 -9.31
CA MET A 232 -4.83 16.59 -8.18
C MET A 232 -3.56 16.48 -7.35
N PHE A 233 -2.42 16.25 -8.02
CA PHE A 233 -1.17 16.05 -7.32
C PHE A 233 -0.63 17.36 -6.75
N ARG A 234 -0.74 18.48 -7.48
CA ARG A 234 -0.43 19.83 -6.97
C ARG A 234 -1.24 20.12 -5.70
N ASP A 235 -2.56 20.01 -5.77
CA ASP A 235 -3.47 20.34 -4.66
C ASP A 235 -3.27 19.38 -3.48
N PHE A 236 -2.92 18.13 -3.73
CA PHE A 236 -2.54 17.20 -2.67
C PHE A 236 -1.26 17.62 -1.95
N LEU A 237 -0.23 18.07 -2.68
CA LEU A 237 1.00 18.59 -2.08
C LEU A 237 0.72 19.87 -1.26
N GLU A 238 -0.18 20.73 -1.76
CA GLU A 238 -0.68 21.89 -1.02
C GLU A 238 -1.36 21.51 0.29
N PHE A 239 -2.29 20.55 0.21
CA PHE A 239 -2.93 19.98 1.37
C PHE A 239 -1.90 19.48 2.39
N LEU A 240 -0.88 18.75 1.95
CA LEU A 240 0.14 18.20 2.84
C LEU A 240 0.95 19.27 3.58
N PHE A 241 1.46 20.30 2.89
CA PHE A 241 2.24 21.34 3.59
C PHE A 241 1.37 22.33 4.37
N GLY A 242 0.06 22.38 4.11
CA GLY A 242 -0.90 23.17 4.87
C GLY A 242 -1.40 22.50 6.16
N LEU A 243 -1.03 21.24 6.42
CA LEU A 243 -1.32 20.57 7.70
C LEU A 243 -0.54 21.21 8.85
N SER A 244 -1.05 21.06 10.08
CA SER A 244 -0.34 21.53 11.27
C SER A 244 0.95 20.75 11.47
N GLU A 245 2.08 21.47 11.54
CA GLU A 245 3.38 20.86 11.82
C GLU A 245 3.47 20.20 13.20
N THR A 246 2.64 20.62 14.16
CA THR A 246 2.58 20.06 15.52
C THR A 246 1.69 18.82 15.64
N GLN A 247 0.94 18.47 14.59
CA GLN A 247 0.14 17.25 14.61
C GLN A 247 1.04 16.02 14.44
N GLU A 248 0.97 15.09 15.40
CA GLU A 248 1.84 13.91 15.44
C GLU A 248 1.21 12.64 14.88
N TYR A 249 -0.12 12.59 14.69
CA TYR A 249 -0.78 11.41 14.13
C TYR A 249 -2.10 11.74 13.42
N TRP A 250 -2.54 10.80 12.59
CA TRP A 250 -3.85 10.78 11.94
C TRP A 250 -4.51 9.42 12.16
N LEU A 251 -5.84 9.36 12.08
CA LEU A 251 -6.57 8.10 12.22
C LEU A 251 -6.67 7.41 10.86
N ALA A 252 -6.26 6.14 10.79
CA ALA A 252 -6.37 5.33 9.59
C ALA A 252 -7.84 5.24 9.10
N PRO A 253 -8.08 5.21 7.78
CA PRO A 253 -9.41 4.95 7.22
C PRO A 253 -9.96 3.61 7.74
N GLY A 254 -11.24 3.56 8.11
CA GLY A 254 -11.86 2.34 8.63
C GLY A 254 -11.46 2.01 10.07
N SER A 255 -10.26 1.48 10.30
CA SER A 255 -9.82 0.96 11.61
C SER A 255 -9.68 2.03 12.69
N LYS A 256 -9.52 3.29 12.29
CA LYS A 256 -9.24 4.43 13.19
C LYS A 256 -7.98 4.26 14.04
N LYS A 257 -7.10 3.33 13.69
CA LYS A 257 -5.80 3.18 14.36
C LYS A 257 -4.96 4.45 14.13
N ALA A 258 -4.29 4.92 15.18
CA ALA A 258 -3.38 6.05 15.06
C ALA A 258 -2.20 5.70 14.14
N VAL A 259 -1.94 6.58 13.17
CA VAL A 259 -0.82 6.52 12.23
C VAL A 259 0.08 7.72 12.50
N TYR A 260 1.21 7.45 13.14
CA TYR A 260 2.13 8.49 13.59
C TYR A 260 2.98 9.04 12.44
N LYS A 261 3.22 10.35 12.49
CA LYS A 261 4.25 11.06 11.74
C LYS A 261 5.61 10.52 12.16
N LYS A 262 6.50 10.25 11.18
CA LYS A 262 7.88 9.85 11.48
C LYS A 262 8.80 11.06 11.60
N ASP A 263 8.62 12.02 10.72
CA ASP A 263 9.41 13.24 10.63
C ASP A 263 8.65 14.30 9.82
N ASN A 264 9.20 15.50 9.70
CA ASN A 264 8.60 16.62 8.98
C ASN A 264 8.64 16.40 7.45
N PHE A 265 7.46 16.23 6.84
CA PHE A 265 7.30 16.11 5.38
C PHE A 265 6.87 17.42 4.69
N HIS A 266 6.53 18.48 5.44
CA HIS A 266 5.91 19.70 4.92
C HIS A 266 6.85 20.44 3.97
N TYR A 267 8.14 20.58 4.31
CA TYR A 267 9.14 21.22 3.44
C TYR A 267 9.22 20.54 2.07
N LYS A 268 9.31 19.20 2.04
CA LYS A 268 9.37 18.42 0.80
C LYS A 268 8.08 18.55 -0.02
N ALA A 269 6.93 18.57 0.65
CA ALA A 269 5.64 18.81 0.00
C ALA A 269 5.60 20.20 -0.64
N LYS A 270 6.00 21.25 0.08
CA LYS A 270 6.07 22.63 -0.42
C LYS A 270 7.02 22.80 -1.61
N THR A 271 8.22 22.24 -1.53
CA THR A 271 9.17 22.26 -2.66
C THR A 271 8.56 21.58 -3.89
N SER A 272 7.94 20.41 -3.71
CA SER A 272 7.34 19.66 -4.81
C SER A 272 6.11 20.35 -5.39
N TYR A 273 5.36 21.09 -4.57
CA TYR A 273 4.24 21.93 -5.02
C TYR A 273 4.72 23.04 -5.94
N ASN A 274 5.75 23.79 -5.54
CA ASN A 274 6.33 24.84 -6.39
C ASN A 274 6.85 24.26 -7.72
N MET A 275 7.50 23.09 -7.66
CA MET A 275 7.90 22.36 -8.87
C MET A 275 6.69 21.99 -9.76
N SER A 276 5.57 21.59 -9.18
CA SER A 276 4.37 21.28 -9.96
C SER A 276 3.75 22.52 -10.62
N LEU A 277 3.83 23.70 -9.97
CA LEU A 277 3.43 24.97 -10.58
C LEU A 277 4.30 25.30 -11.80
N ASP A 278 5.62 25.16 -11.67
CA ASP A 278 6.55 25.35 -12.79
C ASP A 278 6.23 24.41 -13.95
N ALA A 279 5.94 23.13 -13.66
CA ALA A 279 5.59 22.14 -14.68
C ALA A 279 4.30 22.51 -15.44
N ILE A 280 3.27 22.96 -14.73
CA ILE A 280 2.00 23.41 -15.32
C ILE A 280 2.21 24.69 -16.15
N GLU A 281 3.02 25.63 -15.67
CA GLU A 281 3.34 26.86 -16.41
C GLU A 281 4.15 26.59 -17.68
N TYR A 282 5.10 25.65 -17.64
CA TYR A 282 5.82 25.21 -18.84
C TYR A 282 4.86 24.58 -19.85
N MET A 283 3.91 23.76 -19.41
CA MET A 283 2.90 23.18 -20.31
C MET A 283 2.05 24.28 -20.95
N ARG A 284 1.61 25.29 -20.19
CA ARG A 284 0.85 26.45 -20.70
C ARG A 284 1.63 27.26 -21.74
N LYS A 285 2.96 27.28 -21.65
CA LYS A 285 3.87 27.94 -22.60
C LYS A 285 4.30 27.05 -23.77
N ASN A 286 3.70 25.88 -23.95
CA ASN A 286 4.10 24.87 -24.94
C ASN A 286 5.56 24.39 -24.80
N MET A 287 6.12 24.45 -23.58
CA MET A 287 7.45 23.96 -23.24
C MET A 287 7.37 22.52 -22.68
N GLU A 288 6.82 21.60 -23.47
CA GLU A 288 6.47 20.23 -23.03
C GLU A 288 7.65 19.47 -22.40
N TYR A 289 8.84 19.55 -23.02
CA TYR A 289 10.03 18.90 -22.50
C TYR A 289 10.35 19.37 -21.07
N SER A 290 10.33 20.68 -20.83
CA SER A 290 10.60 21.26 -19.51
C SER A 290 9.52 20.85 -18.48
N ALA A 291 8.25 20.81 -18.90
CA ALA A 291 7.16 20.33 -18.06
C ALA A 291 7.36 18.87 -17.64
N ILE A 292 7.70 17.99 -18.60
CA ILE A 292 7.95 16.56 -18.36
C ILE A 292 9.18 16.36 -17.46
N GLN A 293 10.28 17.09 -17.68
CA GLN A 293 11.45 17.00 -16.80
C GLN A 293 11.10 17.38 -15.37
N ARG A 294 10.30 18.43 -15.18
CA ARG A 294 9.88 18.83 -13.84
C ARG A 294 8.99 17.80 -13.16
N TRP A 295 8.07 17.16 -13.90
CA TRP A 295 7.30 16.02 -13.37
C TRP A 295 8.17 14.80 -13.06
N LYS A 296 9.21 14.50 -13.86
CA LYS A 296 10.20 13.45 -13.56
C LYS A 296 10.97 13.73 -12.29
N GLU A 297 11.34 14.98 -12.04
CA GLU A 297 11.99 15.36 -10.78
C GLU A 297 11.07 15.05 -9.59
N ILE A 298 9.76 15.33 -9.69
CA ILE A 298 8.79 15.09 -8.61
C ILE A 298 8.46 13.59 -8.44
N LEU A 299 8.13 12.89 -9.54
CA LEU A 299 7.48 11.58 -9.55
C LEU A 299 8.43 10.44 -9.94
N GLY A 300 9.61 10.75 -10.47
CA GLY A 300 10.64 9.82 -10.93
C GLY A 300 10.59 9.51 -12.42
N ASN A 301 11.62 8.82 -12.90
CA ASN A 301 11.89 8.55 -14.32
C ASN A 301 10.84 7.69 -15.06
N ASN A 302 9.89 7.12 -14.31
CA ASN A 302 8.75 6.41 -14.90
C ASN A 302 7.72 7.37 -15.50
N PHE A 303 7.73 8.66 -15.11
CA PHE A 303 6.97 9.68 -15.80
C PHE A 303 7.65 9.96 -17.14
N ARG A 304 6.92 9.83 -18.24
CA ARG A 304 7.45 9.99 -19.60
C ARG A 304 6.74 11.12 -20.29
#